data_AF-A0A538AB13-F1
#
_entry.id   AF-A0A538AB13-F1
#
_cell.length_a   1.000
_cell.length_b   1.000
_cell.length_c   1.000
_cell.angle_alpha   90.00
_cell.angle_beta   90.00
_cell.angle_gamma   90.00
#
_symmetry.space_group_name_H-M   'P 1'
#
loop_
_entity.id
_entity.type
_entity.pdbx_description
1 polymer ?
#
loop_
_entity_poly.entity_id
_entity_poly.type
_entity_poly.pdbx_seq_one_letter_code
_entity_poly.pdbx_strand_id
1 'polypeptide(L)'
;MADTADAVRLAALVHSAWKELADVVALMRLEERYHLEHARAWFQRMAGGASATARDRLATGLTAAVGEAMAVFEPIAGEEALVQEGVLPRPSEDLLSQWIAEIGAELEAASLDFVLERHASLGELVPTGSGEMQGETALAPPGIGHREGRWVHDGGFVGAGGRRGRHSDDFEPLWEEMTSLYRAHPGARW
;
A
#
# COMPACT_ATOMS: atom_id res chain seq x y z
N MET A 1 -3.76 3.82 -5.73
CA MET A 1 -3.35 2.66 -4.90
C MET A 1 -3.31 3.05 -3.44
N ALA A 2 -2.45 3.99 -3.02
CA ALA A 2 -2.41 4.49 -1.64
C ALA A 2 -3.73 5.15 -1.21
N ASP A 3 -4.28 6.09 -1.99
CA ASP A 3 -5.57 6.73 -1.66
C ASP A 3 -6.73 5.72 -1.59
N THR A 4 -6.71 4.71 -2.45
CA THR A 4 -7.68 3.59 -2.37
C THR A 4 -7.53 2.83 -1.07
N ALA A 5 -6.29 2.59 -0.61
CA ALA A 5 -6.02 1.88 0.62
C ALA A 5 -6.49 2.67 1.85
N ASP A 6 -6.21 3.97 1.89
CA ASP A 6 -6.67 4.84 2.97
C ASP A 6 -8.19 5.00 2.94
N ALA A 7 -8.81 5.15 1.77
CA ALA A 7 -10.26 5.17 1.65
C ALA A 7 -10.90 3.89 2.22
N VAL A 8 -10.38 2.69 1.92
CA VAL A 8 -10.86 1.42 2.48
C VAL A 8 -10.70 1.38 4.00
N ARG A 9 -9.52 1.74 4.51
CA ARG A 9 -9.21 1.69 5.96
C ARG A 9 -10.06 2.70 6.75
N LEU A 10 -10.14 3.94 6.28
CA LEU A 10 -10.92 4.99 6.93
C LEU A 10 -12.42 4.70 6.87
N ALA A 11 -12.92 4.12 5.77
CA ALA A 11 -14.31 3.70 5.67
C ALA A 11 -14.68 2.62 6.70
N ALA A 12 -13.74 1.73 7.06
CA ALA A 12 -13.96 0.78 8.14
C ALA A 12 -13.87 1.46 9.53
N LEU A 13 -12.84 2.26 9.76
CA LEU A 13 -12.55 2.86 11.07
C LEU A 13 -13.59 3.87 11.56
N VAL A 14 -14.42 4.44 10.68
CA VAL A 14 -15.55 5.29 11.10
C VAL A 14 -16.58 4.52 11.96
N HIS A 15 -16.54 3.19 11.93
CA HIS A 15 -17.38 2.31 12.73
C HIS A 15 -16.69 1.78 13.99
N SER A 16 -15.54 2.35 14.37
CA SER A 16 -14.81 1.95 15.58
C SER A 16 -15.65 2.14 16.84
N ALA A 17 -15.56 1.18 17.76
CA ALA A 17 -16.07 1.31 19.12
C ALA A 17 -15.33 2.40 19.92
N TRP A 18 -14.12 2.78 19.51
CA TRP A 18 -13.40 3.92 20.06
C TRP A 18 -13.90 5.23 19.43
N LYS A 19 -14.75 5.95 20.17
CA LYS A 19 -15.44 7.14 19.67
C LYS A 19 -14.49 8.25 19.19
N GLU A 20 -13.45 8.58 19.94
CA GLU A 20 -12.53 9.67 19.55
C GLU A 20 -11.81 9.35 18.24
N LEU A 21 -11.43 8.08 18.02
CA LEU A 21 -10.86 7.61 16.75
C LEU A 21 -11.89 7.73 15.62
N ALA A 22 -13.11 7.22 15.83
CA ALA A 22 -14.18 7.28 14.83
C ALA A 22 -14.51 8.73 14.41
N ASP A 23 -14.56 9.66 15.38
CA ASP A 23 -14.82 11.08 15.15
C ASP A 23 -13.72 11.72 14.30
N VAL A 24 -12.44 11.49 14.62
CA VAL A 24 -11.31 12.03 13.84
C VAL A 24 -11.29 11.44 12.43
N VAL A 25 -11.51 10.13 12.30
CA VAL A 25 -11.57 9.45 11.00
C VAL A 25 -12.71 10.01 10.14
N ALA A 26 -13.88 10.30 10.72
CA ALA A 26 -15.00 10.89 10.00
C ALA A 26 -14.63 12.22 9.34
N LEU A 27 -13.81 13.04 10.01
CA LEU A 27 -13.28 14.28 9.45
C LEU A 27 -12.25 14.02 8.36
N MET A 28 -11.30 13.11 8.58
CA MET A 28 -10.27 12.75 7.59
C MET A 28 -10.90 12.25 6.27
N ARG A 29 -12.02 11.53 6.33
CA ARG A 29 -12.73 11.04 5.13
C ARG A 29 -13.27 12.14 4.23
N LEU A 30 -13.47 13.36 4.75
CA LEU A 30 -13.87 14.49 3.93
C LEU A 30 -12.76 14.90 2.98
N GLU A 31 -11.51 14.91 3.45
CA GLU A 31 -10.31 15.23 2.67
C GLU A 31 -9.93 14.06 1.77
N GLU A 32 -9.94 12.84 2.31
CA GLU A 32 -9.56 11.63 1.57
C GLU A 32 -10.42 11.40 0.33
N ARG A 33 -11.71 11.77 0.37
CA ARG A 33 -12.57 11.72 -0.81
C ARG A 33 -11.99 12.54 -1.97
N TYR A 34 -11.46 13.73 -1.71
CA TYR A 34 -10.88 14.57 -2.75
C TYR A 34 -9.56 14.00 -3.28
N HIS A 35 -8.73 13.40 -2.41
CA HIS A 35 -7.51 12.72 -2.83
C HIS A 35 -7.82 11.55 -3.77
N LEU A 36 -8.76 10.69 -3.39
CA LEU A 36 -9.19 9.56 -4.19
C LEU A 36 -9.79 9.99 -5.54
N GLU A 37 -10.65 11.02 -5.55
CA GLU A 37 -11.20 11.60 -6.79
C GLU A 37 -10.09 12.13 -7.69
N HIS A 38 -9.10 12.84 -7.14
CA HIS A 38 -7.97 13.39 -7.89
C HIS A 38 -7.09 12.29 -8.48
N ALA A 39 -6.72 11.29 -7.65
CA ALA A 39 -5.92 10.15 -8.07
C ALA A 39 -6.61 9.37 -9.20
N ARG A 40 -7.91 9.08 -9.07
CA ARG A 40 -8.70 8.41 -10.11
C ARG A 40 -8.79 9.22 -11.40
N ALA A 41 -9.00 10.53 -11.31
CA ALA A 41 -9.06 11.38 -12.50
C ALA A 41 -7.75 11.35 -13.29
N TRP A 42 -6.59 11.38 -12.61
CA TRP A 42 -5.29 11.28 -13.26
C TRP A 42 -5.01 9.88 -13.80
N PHE A 43 -5.35 8.84 -13.04
CA PHE A 43 -5.26 7.46 -13.51
C PHE A 43 -6.04 7.28 -14.81
N GLN A 44 -7.31 7.69 -14.86
CA GLN A 44 -8.15 7.58 -16.05
C GLN A 44 -7.58 8.35 -17.26
N ARG A 45 -7.03 9.55 -17.04
CA ARG A 45 -6.40 10.33 -18.12
C ARG A 45 -5.15 9.67 -18.68
N MET A 46 -4.27 9.16 -17.80
CA MET A 46 -3.01 8.54 -18.21
C MET A 46 -3.23 7.15 -18.80
N ALA A 47 -4.13 6.37 -18.20
CA ALA A 47 -4.50 5.05 -18.70
C ALA A 47 -5.33 5.14 -19.99
N GLY A 48 -6.40 5.94 -20.02
CA GLY A 48 -7.28 6.06 -21.19
C GLY A 48 -6.71 6.88 -22.35
N GLY A 49 -5.58 7.56 -22.16
CA GLY A 49 -4.95 8.40 -23.17
C GLY A 49 -4.32 7.60 -24.31
N ALA A 50 -4.16 8.25 -25.48
CA ALA A 50 -3.54 7.64 -26.66
C ALA A 50 -2.01 7.47 -26.58
N SER A 51 -1.36 8.01 -25.53
CA SER A 51 0.09 7.94 -25.39
C SER A 51 0.53 6.62 -24.76
N ALA A 52 1.13 5.75 -25.59
CA ALA A 52 1.74 4.51 -25.11
C ALA A 52 2.81 4.75 -24.04
N THR A 53 3.64 5.79 -24.20
CA THR A 53 4.67 6.16 -23.22
C THR A 53 4.08 6.58 -21.88
N ALA A 54 2.97 7.31 -21.86
CA ALA A 54 2.31 7.69 -20.61
C ALA A 54 1.75 6.45 -19.89
N ARG A 55 1.10 5.56 -20.63
CA ARG A 55 0.59 4.28 -20.09
C ARG A 55 1.70 3.40 -19.53
N ASP A 56 2.82 3.29 -20.24
CA ASP A 56 3.98 2.50 -19.81
C ASP A 56 4.58 3.04 -18.51
N ARG A 57 4.82 4.36 -18.44
CA ARG A 57 5.32 5.02 -17.20
C ARG A 57 4.36 4.87 -16.03
N LEU A 58 3.05 4.99 -16.28
CA LEU A 58 2.04 4.75 -15.25
C LEU A 58 2.14 3.31 -14.74
N ALA A 59 2.17 2.32 -15.63
CA ALA A 59 2.27 0.92 -15.24
C ALA A 59 3.55 0.64 -14.44
N THR A 60 4.70 1.17 -14.87
CA THR A 60 5.96 1.07 -14.12
C THR A 60 5.84 1.65 -12.72
N GLY A 61 5.26 2.85 -12.59
CA GLY A 61 5.07 3.50 -11.29
C GLY A 61 4.13 2.70 -10.38
N LEU A 62 3.03 2.16 -10.92
CA LEU A 62 2.09 1.33 -10.16
C LEU A 62 2.73 0.01 -9.71
N THR A 63 3.51 -0.65 -10.58
CA THR A 63 4.30 -1.84 -10.23
C THR A 63 5.29 -1.52 -9.11
N ALA A 64 5.99 -0.38 -9.15
CA ALA A 64 6.90 0.00 -8.07
C ALA A 64 6.15 0.26 -6.74
N ALA A 65 4.98 0.88 -6.79
CA ALA A 65 4.25 1.34 -5.61
C ALA A 65 3.32 0.30 -4.97
N VAL A 66 2.91 -0.77 -5.68
CA VAL A 66 1.87 -1.68 -5.17
C VAL A 66 2.29 -2.40 -3.90
N GLY A 67 3.57 -2.76 -3.75
CA GLY A 67 4.09 -3.40 -2.54
C GLY A 67 4.02 -2.47 -1.32
N GLU A 68 4.36 -1.20 -1.49
CA GLU A 68 4.26 -0.18 -0.45
C GLU A 68 2.81 0.11 -0.07
N ALA A 69 1.94 0.25 -1.08
CA ALA A 69 0.51 0.46 -0.86
C ALA A 69 -0.13 -0.76 -0.16
N MET A 70 0.31 -1.97 -0.45
CA MET A 70 -0.15 -3.17 0.24
C MET A 70 0.33 -3.21 1.69
N ALA A 71 1.57 -2.75 1.97
CA ALA A 71 2.18 -2.79 3.29
C ALA A 71 1.34 -2.07 4.38
N VAL A 72 0.44 -1.16 4.02
CA VAL A 72 -0.48 -0.48 4.95
C VAL A 72 -1.53 -1.42 5.57
N PHE A 73 -1.71 -2.62 5.03
CA PHE A 73 -2.60 -3.65 5.58
C PHE A 73 -1.84 -4.69 6.42
N GLU A 74 -0.59 -4.40 6.81
CA GLU A 74 0.16 -5.30 7.69
C GLU A 74 -0.63 -5.53 8.97
N PRO A 75 -0.73 -6.76 9.51
CA PRO A 75 -1.35 -6.94 10.80
C PRO A 75 -0.62 -6.14 11.89
N ILE A 76 -1.39 -5.54 12.80
CA ILE A 76 -0.82 -4.85 13.98
C ILE A 76 -0.65 -5.80 15.15
N ALA A 77 0.29 -5.47 16.05
CA ALA A 77 0.41 -6.18 17.31
C ALA A 77 -0.90 -6.05 18.10
N GLY A 78 -1.47 -7.19 18.53
CA GLY A 78 -2.74 -7.23 19.25
C GLY A 78 -3.98 -7.02 18.38
N GLU A 79 -3.88 -7.15 17.05
CA GLU A 79 -5.02 -6.97 16.14
C GLU A 79 -6.26 -7.79 16.53
N GLU A 80 -6.09 -9.06 16.90
CA GLU A 80 -7.21 -9.92 17.29
C GLU A 80 -8.01 -9.33 18.47
N ALA A 81 -7.32 -8.80 19.48
CA ALA A 81 -7.98 -8.17 20.62
C ALA A 81 -8.70 -6.87 20.21
N LEU A 82 -8.05 -6.04 19.36
CA LEU A 82 -8.65 -4.81 18.86
C LEU A 82 -9.91 -5.07 18.00
N VAL A 83 -9.93 -6.18 17.25
CA VAL A 83 -11.11 -6.61 16.50
C VAL A 83 -12.20 -7.10 17.45
N GLN A 84 -11.85 -7.92 18.45
CA GLN A 84 -12.81 -8.41 19.45
C GLN A 84 -13.47 -7.26 20.25
N GLU A 85 -12.69 -6.23 20.57
CA GLU A 85 -13.17 -5.03 21.27
C GLU A 85 -13.91 -4.05 20.35
N GLY A 86 -13.90 -4.29 19.03
CA GLY A 86 -14.51 -3.41 18.03
C GLY A 86 -13.75 -2.10 17.79
N VAL A 87 -12.56 -1.93 18.39
CA VAL A 87 -11.68 -0.77 18.14
C VAL A 87 -11.21 -0.79 16.69
N LEU A 88 -10.86 -1.97 16.17
CA LEU A 88 -10.64 -2.20 14.75
C LEU A 88 -11.86 -2.96 14.19
N PRO A 89 -12.81 -2.32 13.48
CA PRO A 89 -14.07 -2.96 13.12
C PRO A 89 -13.95 -4.18 12.19
N ARG A 90 -12.83 -4.28 11.45
CA ARG A 90 -12.55 -5.37 10.51
C ARG A 90 -11.06 -5.72 10.54
N PRO A 91 -10.70 -7.01 10.48
CA PRO A 91 -9.32 -7.46 10.37
C PRO A 91 -8.58 -6.81 9.18
N SER A 92 -7.27 -6.66 9.29
CA SER A 92 -6.45 -6.06 8.24
C SER A 92 -6.48 -6.88 6.94
N GLU A 93 -6.58 -8.21 7.04
CA GLU A 93 -6.71 -9.13 5.90
C GLU A 93 -8.01 -8.93 5.10
N ASP A 94 -9.11 -8.63 5.79
CA ASP A 94 -10.39 -8.33 5.15
C ASP A 94 -10.34 -7.00 4.38
N LEU A 95 -9.65 -6.02 4.95
CA LEU A 95 -9.44 -4.70 4.32
C LEU A 95 -8.50 -4.82 3.11
N LEU A 96 -7.44 -5.62 3.23
CA LEU A 96 -6.54 -5.96 2.13
C LEU A 96 -7.32 -6.61 0.97
N SER A 97 -8.16 -7.60 1.27
CA SER A 97 -8.97 -8.29 0.28
C SER A 97 -9.92 -7.34 -0.46
N GLN A 98 -10.54 -6.40 0.26
CA GLN A 98 -11.37 -5.37 -0.36
C GLN A 98 -10.54 -4.46 -1.28
N TRP A 99 -9.40 -3.97 -0.78
CA TRP A 99 -8.53 -3.08 -1.56
C TRP A 99 -8.02 -3.74 -2.84
N ILE A 100 -7.56 -4.99 -2.76
CA ILE A 100 -7.12 -5.79 -3.92
C ILE A 100 -8.25 -5.90 -4.95
N ALA A 101 -9.47 -6.20 -4.50
CA ALA A 101 -10.62 -6.31 -5.39
C ALA A 101 -10.95 -4.97 -6.09
N GLU A 102 -10.89 -3.85 -5.35
CA GLU A 102 -11.15 -2.51 -5.91
C GLU A 102 -10.10 -2.09 -6.94
N ILE A 103 -8.81 -2.20 -6.61
CA ILE A 103 -7.75 -1.83 -7.55
C ILE A 103 -7.67 -2.80 -8.73
N GLY A 104 -7.93 -4.09 -8.51
CA GLY A 104 -7.93 -5.11 -9.55
C GLY A 104 -8.97 -4.81 -10.62
N ALA A 105 -10.21 -4.52 -10.20
CA ALA A 105 -11.27 -4.12 -11.12
C ALA A 105 -10.95 -2.83 -11.90
N GLU A 106 -10.36 -1.83 -11.23
CA GLU A 106 -9.94 -0.58 -11.91
C GLU A 106 -8.82 -0.82 -12.93
N LEU A 107 -7.86 -1.69 -12.62
CA LEU A 107 -6.74 -2.03 -13.51
C LEU A 107 -7.20 -2.88 -14.69
N GLU A 108 -8.08 -3.87 -14.47
CA GLU A 108 -8.69 -4.67 -15.54
C GLU A 108 -9.44 -3.78 -16.54
N ALA A 109 -10.27 -2.85 -16.04
CA ALA A 109 -11.01 -1.91 -16.88
C ALA A 109 -10.08 -1.03 -17.75
N ALA A 110 -8.83 -0.83 -17.31
CA ALA A 110 -7.80 -0.09 -18.04
C ALA A 110 -6.85 -0.98 -18.87
N SER A 111 -7.02 -2.31 -18.82
CA SER A 111 -6.08 -3.31 -19.35
C SER A 111 -4.65 -3.12 -18.82
N LEU A 112 -4.55 -2.91 -17.51
CA LEU A 112 -3.32 -2.75 -16.74
C LEU A 112 -3.21 -3.78 -15.60
N ASP A 113 -4.07 -4.78 -15.56
CA ASP A 113 -4.13 -5.86 -14.57
C ASP A 113 -2.83 -6.66 -14.45
N PHE A 114 -2.03 -6.72 -15.52
CA PHE A 114 -0.67 -7.26 -15.46
C PHE A 114 0.22 -6.57 -14.41
N VAL A 115 -0.09 -5.34 -14.00
CA VAL A 115 0.59 -4.66 -12.88
C VAL A 115 0.51 -5.50 -11.61
N LEU A 116 -0.58 -6.23 -11.37
CA LEU A 116 -0.74 -7.09 -10.20
C LEU A 116 -0.11 -8.47 -10.41
N GLU A 117 -0.26 -9.06 -11.60
CA GLU A 117 0.20 -10.43 -11.89
C GLU A 117 1.72 -10.55 -12.08
N ARG A 118 2.34 -9.55 -12.71
CA ARG A 118 3.74 -9.59 -13.17
C ARG A 118 4.76 -9.45 -12.04
N HIS A 119 4.27 -9.32 -10.81
CA HIS A 119 5.08 -9.39 -9.60
C HIS A 119 5.54 -10.80 -9.28
N ALA A 120 4.88 -11.86 -9.77
CA ALA A 120 5.46 -13.19 -9.75
C ALA A 120 6.79 -13.16 -10.52
N SER A 121 7.91 -13.23 -9.79
CA SER A 121 9.26 -13.00 -10.28
C SER A 121 9.48 -13.54 -11.69
N LEU A 122 9.80 -12.65 -12.64
CA LEU A 122 10.66 -13.04 -13.76
C LEU A 122 12.00 -13.40 -13.10
N GLY A 123 12.17 -14.69 -12.81
CA GLY A 123 13.39 -15.23 -12.24
C GLY A 123 14.56 -14.74 -13.06
N GLU A 124 15.43 -13.97 -12.40
CA GLU A 124 16.75 -13.67 -12.91
C GLU A 124 17.48 -15.03 -13.05
N LEU A 125 17.55 -15.54 -14.28
CA LEU A 125 18.46 -16.63 -14.61
C LEU A 125 19.87 -16.05 -14.58
N VAL A 126 20.46 -15.97 -13.39
CA VAL A 126 21.89 -15.71 -13.20
C VAL A 126 22.61 -17.06 -13.05
N PRO A 127 23.40 -17.51 -14.04
CA PRO A 127 24.24 -18.68 -13.88
C PRO A 127 25.53 -18.28 -13.16
N THR A 128 25.61 -18.49 -11.85
CA THR A 128 26.90 -18.45 -11.14
C THR A 128 26.99 -19.54 -10.09
N GLY A 129 28.02 -20.37 -10.22
CA GLY A 129 28.29 -21.51 -9.37
C GLY A 129 28.60 -21.15 -7.92
N SER A 130 28.35 -22.14 -7.06
CA SER A 130 28.97 -22.43 -5.77
C SER A 130 29.42 -21.22 -4.93
N GLY A 131 28.57 -20.83 -3.99
CA GLY A 131 28.94 -19.96 -2.88
C GLY A 131 27.71 -19.68 -2.03
N GLU A 132 27.74 -20.13 -0.77
CA GLU A 132 26.66 -19.94 0.19
C GLU A 132 26.23 -18.46 0.26
N MET A 133 24.95 -18.20 0.01
CA MET A 133 24.33 -16.91 0.26
C MET A 133 23.42 -17.03 1.49
N GLN A 134 23.75 -16.34 2.57
CA GLN A 134 22.74 -15.90 3.52
C GLN A 134 21.87 -14.87 2.80
N GLY A 135 20.76 -15.33 2.22
CA GLY A 135 19.77 -14.45 1.64
C GLY A 135 19.03 -13.74 2.75
N GLU A 136 19.31 -12.46 2.96
CA GLU A 136 18.26 -11.54 3.41
C GLU A 136 17.03 -11.82 2.54
N THR A 137 15.91 -12.15 3.19
CA THR A 137 14.63 -12.31 2.50
C THR A 137 14.29 -10.97 1.84
N ALA A 138 14.69 -10.81 0.59
CA ALA A 138 14.19 -9.78 -0.30
C ALA A 138 12.67 -9.76 -0.14
N LEU A 139 12.10 -8.57 0.01
CA LEU A 139 10.66 -8.35 0.08
C LEU A 139 10.04 -9.04 -1.13
N ALA A 140 9.48 -10.22 -0.91
CA ALA A 140 8.83 -10.99 -1.96
C ALA A 140 7.68 -10.15 -2.53
N PRO A 141 7.36 -10.34 -3.82
CA PRO A 141 6.21 -9.70 -4.43
C PRO A 141 4.94 -9.86 -3.60
N PRO A 142 3.96 -8.94 -3.72
CA PRO A 142 2.83 -8.80 -2.82
C PRO A 142 1.85 -9.99 -2.78
N GLY A 143 2.19 -11.14 -3.37
CA GLY A 143 1.37 -12.34 -3.30
C GLY A 143 0.02 -12.20 -4.00
N ILE A 144 -0.16 -11.23 -4.90
CA ILE A 144 -1.47 -11.00 -5.53
C ILE A 144 -1.62 -11.94 -6.71
N GLY A 145 -2.75 -12.66 -6.77
CA GLY A 145 -3.10 -13.55 -7.87
C GLY A 145 -4.57 -13.43 -8.26
N HIS A 146 -4.94 -14.12 -9.33
CA HIS A 146 -6.30 -14.18 -9.84
C HIS A 146 -6.81 -15.63 -9.84
N ARG A 147 -7.85 -15.93 -9.06
CA ARG A 147 -8.43 -17.27 -8.90
C ARG A 147 -9.95 -17.20 -9.06
N GLU A 148 -10.50 -18.07 -9.90
CA GLU A 148 -11.96 -18.19 -10.13
C GLU A 148 -12.66 -16.85 -10.45
N GLY A 149 -11.99 -15.96 -11.19
CA GLY A 149 -12.55 -14.64 -11.55
C GLY A 149 -12.49 -13.60 -10.42
N ARG A 150 -11.64 -13.81 -9.41
CA ARG A 150 -11.43 -12.88 -8.30
C ARG A 150 -9.94 -12.66 -8.04
N TRP A 151 -9.60 -11.41 -7.74
CA TRP A 151 -8.30 -11.06 -7.19
C TRP A 151 -8.19 -11.51 -5.74
N VAL A 152 -7.09 -12.18 -5.40
CA VAL A 152 -6.84 -12.71 -4.06
C VAL A 152 -5.40 -12.43 -3.64
N HIS A 153 -5.20 -12.24 -2.34
CA HIS A 153 -3.89 -12.31 -1.73
C HIS A 153 -3.53 -13.79 -1.48
N ASP A 154 -2.32 -14.19 -1.84
CA ASP A 154 -1.76 -15.53 -1.76
C ASP A 154 -0.38 -15.46 -1.10
N GLY A 155 -0.18 -16.29 -0.07
CA GLY A 155 1.02 -16.25 0.75
C GLY A 155 0.89 -15.36 1.99
N GLY A 156 1.99 -15.28 2.76
CA GLY A 156 2.03 -14.48 3.97
C GLY A 156 2.14 -12.99 3.66
N PHE A 157 1.69 -12.14 4.58
CA PHE A 157 1.88 -10.70 4.46
C PHE A 157 3.38 -10.37 4.45
N VAL A 158 3.92 -9.99 3.29
CA VAL A 158 5.30 -9.51 3.16
C VAL A 158 5.27 -7.99 3.13
N GLY A 159 5.34 -7.38 4.32
CA GLY A 159 5.39 -5.94 4.50
C GLY A 159 6.83 -5.42 4.60
N ALA A 160 7.04 -4.17 4.16
CA ALA A 160 8.33 -3.47 4.16
C ALA A 160 8.99 -3.27 5.54
N GLY A 161 8.42 -3.80 6.64
CA GLY A 161 8.99 -3.72 7.98
C GLY A 161 8.92 -2.33 8.62
N GLY A 162 8.31 -1.34 7.96
CA GLY A 162 8.23 0.05 8.43
C GLY A 162 7.60 0.20 9.81
N ARG A 163 6.54 -0.57 10.12
CA ARG A 163 5.92 -0.58 11.47
C ARG A 163 6.83 -1.13 12.57
N ARG A 164 7.90 -1.82 12.18
CA ARG A 164 8.93 -2.38 13.06
C ARG A 164 10.25 -1.60 12.99
N GLY A 165 10.22 -0.38 12.44
CA GLY A 165 11.40 0.48 12.33
C GLY A 165 12.41 0.06 11.25
N ARG A 166 12.02 -0.83 10.32
CA ARG A 166 12.83 -1.17 9.14
C ARG A 166 12.31 -0.34 7.97
N HIS A 167 13.09 0.64 7.54
CA HIS A 167 12.68 1.58 6.49
C HIS A 167 13.53 1.38 5.23
N SER A 168 13.04 1.85 4.08
CA SER A 168 13.89 1.95 2.89
C SER A 168 14.95 3.02 3.08
N ASP A 169 15.96 3.01 2.22
CA ASP A 169 17.03 4.00 2.21
C ASP A 169 16.51 5.43 1.93
N ASP A 170 15.29 5.57 1.41
CA ASP A 170 14.65 6.88 1.16
C ASP A 170 14.20 7.58 2.46
N PHE A 171 14.01 6.85 3.56
CA PHE A 171 13.47 7.42 4.79
C PHE A 171 14.46 8.34 5.51
N GLU A 172 15.74 7.97 5.55
CA GLU A 172 16.75 8.74 6.29
C GLU A 172 16.92 10.16 5.74
N PRO A 173 17.10 10.38 4.41
CA PRO A 173 17.15 11.73 3.85
C PRO A 173 15.89 12.56 4.11
N LEU A 174 14.70 11.94 4.03
CA LEU A 174 13.43 12.61 4.32
C LEU A 174 13.37 13.07 5.78
N TRP A 175 13.74 12.19 6.70
CA TRP A 175 13.76 12.46 8.13
C TRP A 175 14.76 13.55 8.51
N GLU A 176 15.94 13.54 7.92
CA GLU A 176 16.94 14.60 8.10
C GLU A 176 16.39 15.96 7.69
N GLU A 177 15.75 16.06 6.52
CA GLU A 177 15.16 17.31 6.03
C GLU A 177 13.99 17.77 6.92
N MET A 178 13.03 16.89 7.19
CA MET A 178 11.83 17.20 7.98
C MET A 178 12.16 17.69 9.41
N THR A 179 13.27 17.21 9.97
CA THR A 179 13.66 17.54 11.35
C THR A 179 14.79 18.55 11.45
N SER A 180 15.33 19.01 10.31
CA SER A 180 16.49 19.91 10.23
C SER A 180 16.32 21.16 11.10
N LEU A 181 15.21 21.89 10.91
CA LEU A 181 14.91 23.13 11.62
C LEU A 181 14.74 22.91 13.13
N TYR A 182 14.04 21.84 13.50
CA TYR A 182 13.80 21.49 14.90
C TYR A 182 15.09 21.15 15.63
N ARG A 183 15.99 20.41 14.98
CA ARG A 183 17.30 20.04 15.52
C ARG A 183 18.26 21.22 15.59
N ALA A 184 18.22 22.12 14.61
CA ALA A 184 19.07 23.31 14.58
C ALA A 184 18.72 24.30 15.68
N HIS A 185 17.45 24.34 16.13
CA HIS A 185 16.96 25.31 17.10
C HIS A 185 16.21 24.64 18.28
N PRO A 186 16.92 23.89 19.14
CA PRO A 186 16.29 23.24 20.29
C PRO A 186 15.68 24.27 21.24
N GLY A 187 14.39 24.11 21.56
CA GLY A 187 13.64 24.99 22.46
C GLY A 187 12.92 26.17 21.81
N ALA A 188 13.00 26.33 20.48
CA ALA A 188 12.17 27.28 19.74
C ALA A 188 10.67 26.92 19.83
N ARG A 189 9.79 27.91 19.68
CA ARG A 189 8.33 27.74 19.63
C ARG A 189 7.82 28.20 18.27
N TRP A 190 6.99 27.39 17.64
CA TRP A 190 6.36 27.62 16.34
C TRP A 190 4.84 27.49 16.47
#